data_AF-A0A2Z3V8V2-F1
#
_entry.id   AF-A0A2Z3V8V2-F1
#
_cell.length_a   1.000
_cell.length_b   1.000
_cell.length_c   1.000
_cell.angle_alpha   90.00
_cell.angle_beta   90.00
_cell.angle_gamma   90.00
#
_symmetry.space_group_name_H-M   'P 1'
#
loop_
_entity.id
_entity.type
_entity.pdbx_description
1 polymer ?
#
loop_
_entity_poly.entity_id
_entity_poly.type
_entity_poly.pdbx_seq_one_letter_code
_entity_poly.pdbx_strand_id
1 'polypeptide(L)'
;MFDSVIEFTAGLITALAQPLNSTALAIIVFTLGVRLLLLPFGVMQARGERARARLSPEVQKLRKRYGRDPERLRRELSALYAREKTSPLAGCLPGVAQMPFFMVMYQVFISSTIAGNANALLTHGLFGVPLGQQFASTVAGFGLLSGPTLVFAGLFLMLLVVAFITSQRIRRTMSDEVQPEFLRGVMPLMPFGTVLAAAVLPLAAGIYLLVTTSWAAGERAFLHRPALAGH
;
A
#
# COMPACT_ATOMS: atom_id res chain seq x y z
N MET A 1 -21.22 -10.41 9.71
CA MET A 1 -20.95 -9.00 9.35
C MET A 1 -19.87 -8.89 8.27
N PHE A 2 -18.72 -9.56 8.43
CA PHE A 2 -17.67 -9.58 7.38
C PHE A 2 -18.12 -10.26 6.09
N ASP A 3 -18.88 -11.36 6.18
CA ASP A 3 -19.37 -12.07 4.99
C ASP A 3 -20.25 -11.18 4.10
N SER A 4 -21.18 -10.42 4.69
CA SER A 4 -22.04 -9.47 3.96
C SER A 4 -21.22 -8.40 3.22
N VAL A 5 -20.11 -7.94 3.82
CA VAL A 5 -19.21 -6.97 3.18
C VAL A 5 -18.44 -7.62 2.04
N ILE A 6 -17.96 -8.85 2.20
CA ILE A 6 -17.27 -9.63 1.17
C ILE A 6 -18.21 -9.89 -0.01
N GLU A 7 -19.44 -10.33 0.25
CA GLU A 7 -20.46 -10.59 -0.76
C GLU A 7 -20.85 -9.32 -1.51
N PHE A 8 -21.15 -8.24 -0.80
CA PHE A 8 -21.42 -6.95 -1.40
C PHE A 8 -20.28 -6.50 -2.32
N THR A 9 -19.04 -6.65 -1.84
CA THR A 9 -17.87 -6.24 -2.60
C THR A 9 -17.65 -7.09 -3.84
N ALA A 10 -17.80 -8.42 -3.74
CA ALA A 10 -17.72 -9.31 -4.88
C ALA A 10 -18.84 -9.03 -5.90
N GLY A 11 -20.04 -8.71 -5.42
CA GLY A 11 -21.16 -8.26 -6.25
C GLY A 11 -20.83 -7.00 -7.04
N LEU A 12 -20.24 -5.99 -6.40
CA LEU A 12 -19.79 -4.76 -7.08
C LEU A 12 -18.72 -5.04 -8.14
N ILE A 13 -17.71 -5.86 -7.83
CA ILE A 13 -16.67 -6.22 -8.80
C ILE A 13 -17.29 -6.98 -9.98
N THR A 14 -18.24 -7.88 -9.72
CA THR A 14 -18.95 -8.63 -10.77
C THR A 14 -19.77 -7.69 -11.66
N ALA A 15 -20.50 -6.74 -11.06
CA ALA A 15 -21.28 -5.74 -11.79
C ALA A 15 -20.39 -4.85 -12.66
N LEU A 16 -19.18 -4.52 -12.21
CA LEU A 16 -18.17 -3.81 -13.01
C LEU A 16 -17.56 -4.68 -14.11
N ALA A 17 -17.41 -5.99 -13.88
CA ALA A 17 -16.81 -6.91 -14.84
C ALA A 17 -17.67 -7.13 -16.09
N GLN A 18 -19.00 -7.09 -15.96
CA GLN A 18 -19.95 -7.28 -17.07
C GLN A 18 -19.74 -6.28 -18.23
N PRO A 19 -19.81 -4.94 -18.02
CA PRO A 19 -19.60 -3.98 -19.10
C PRO A 19 -18.13 -3.92 -19.56
N LEU A 20 -17.17 -4.26 -18.70
CA LEU A 20 -15.75 -4.22 -19.02
C LEU A 20 -15.26 -5.48 -19.77
N ASN A 21 -16.09 -6.53 -19.82
CA ASN A 21 -15.74 -7.87 -20.31
C ASN A 21 -14.39 -8.38 -19.76
N SER A 22 -14.04 -7.97 -18.53
CA SER A 22 -12.75 -8.26 -17.91
C SER A 22 -12.80 -8.08 -16.40
N THR A 23 -12.65 -9.18 -15.67
CA THR A 23 -12.57 -9.14 -14.21
C THR A 23 -11.32 -8.44 -13.70
N ALA A 24 -10.21 -8.53 -14.44
CA ALA A 24 -8.99 -7.81 -14.09
C ALA A 24 -9.20 -6.29 -14.13
N LEU A 25 -9.86 -5.78 -15.19
CA LEU A 25 -10.21 -4.36 -15.28
C LEU A 25 -11.20 -3.96 -14.19
N ALA A 26 -12.17 -4.82 -13.87
CA ALA A 26 -13.10 -4.57 -12.77
C ALA A 26 -12.39 -4.41 -11.42
N ILE A 27 -11.41 -5.27 -11.11
CA ILE A 27 -10.58 -5.16 -9.91
C ILE A 27 -9.82 -3.83 -9.90
N ILE A 28 -9.22 -3.43 -11.04
CA ILE A 28 -8.49 -2.16 -11.16
C ILE A 28 -9.43 -0.98 -10.91
N VAL A 29 -10.55 -0.91 -11.62
CA VAL A 29 -11.53 0.18 -11.51
C VAL A 29 -12.13 0.25 -10.11
N PHE A 30 -12.51 -0.88 -9.53
CA PHE A 30 -13.00 -0.95 -8.16
C PHE A 30 -11.97 -0.41 -7.16
N THR A 31 -10.71 -0.86 -7.28
CA THR A 31 -9.62 -0.42 -6.41
C THR A 31 -9.40 1.09 -6.53
N LEU A 32 -9.40 1.63 -7.74
CA LEU A 32 -9.29 3.07 -7.99
C LEU A 32 -10.48 3.85 -7.41
N GLY A 33 -11.70 3.34 -7.56
CA GLY A 33 -12.90 3.95 -6.99
C GLY A 33 -12.85 4.04 -5.46
N VAL A 34 -12.43 2.95 -4.79
CA VAL A 34 -12.23 2.96 -3.34
C VAL A 34 -11.12 3.94 -2.95
N ARG A 35 -10.00 3.94 -3.67
CA ARG A 35 -8.90 4.88 -3.40
C ARG A 35 -9.32 6.33 -3.58
N LEU A 36 -10.19 6.63 -4.55
CA LEU A 36 -10.75 7.96 -4.74
C LEU A 36 -11.67 8.37 -3.58
N LEU A 37 -12.50 7.45 -3.10
CA LEU A 37 -13.35 7.68 -1.92
C LEU A 37 -12.51 7.93 -0.65
N LEU A 38 -11.36 7.26 -0.54
CA LEU A 38 -10.41 7.41 0.57
C LEU A 38 -9.42 8.58 0.39
N LEU A 39 -9.46 9.29 -0.73
CA LEU A 39 -8.60 10.46 -1.00
C LEU A 39 -8.62 11.53 0.11
N PRO A 40 -9.76 11.96 0.69
CA PRO A 40 -9.74 12.94 1.78
C PRO A 40 -8.94 12.46 2.99
N PHE A 41 -9.01 11.15 3.28
CA PHE A 41 -8.23 10.53 4.34
C PHE A 41 -6.74 10.51 4.01
N GLY A 42 -6.35 10.23 2.76
CA GLY A 42 -4.97 10.35 2.30
C GLY A 42 -4.42 11.77 2.39
N VAL A 43 -5.22 12.80 2.11
CA VAL A 43 -4.85 14.21 2.30
C VAL A 43 -4.60 14.52 3.78
N MET A 44 -5.45 14.04 4.68
CA MET A 44 -5.24 14.20 6.13
C MET A 44 -3.94 13.56 6.60
N GLN A 45 -3.62 12.36 6.09
CA GLN A 45 -2.35 11.69 6.37
C GLN A 45 -1.13 12.47 5.88
N ALA A 46 -1.17 12.95 4.64
CA ALA A 46 -0.08 13.74 4.07
C ALA A 46 0.17 15.03 4.88
N ARG A 47 -0.88 15.67 5.41
CA ARG A 47 -0.74 16.81 6.32
C ARG A 47 -0.02 16.42 7.62
N GLY A 48 -0.37 15.27 8.21
CA GLY A 48 0.30 14.75 9.40
C GLY A 48 1.78 14.42 9.17
N GLU A 49 2.11 13.79 8.04
CA GLU A 49 3.48 13.50 7.63
C GLU A 49 4.31 14.78 7.46
N ARG A 50 3.77 15.80 6.77
CA ARG A 50 4.44 17.11 6.62
C ARG A 50 4.68 17.81 7.96
N ALA A 51 3.70 17.78 8.86
CA ALA A 51 3.84 18.36 10.19
C ALA A 51 4.97 17.66 10.98
N ARG A 52 5.05 16.33 10.90
CA ARG A 52 6.15 15.56 11.51
C ARG A 52 7.50 15.89 10.87
N ALA A 53 7.55 16.00 9.54
CA ALA A 53 8.79 16.37 8.83
C ALA A 53 9.30 17.76 9.25
N ARG A 54 8.39 18.73 9.44
CA ARG A 54 8.71 20.08 9.95
C ARG A 54 9.31 20.05 11.36
N LEU A 55 8.83 19.16 12.24
CA LEU A 55 9.28 19.05 13.63
C LEU A 55 10.51 18.16 13.83
N SER A 56 10.83 17.32 12.84
CA SER A 56 12.01 16.44 12.85
C SER A 56 13.31 17.12 13.34
N PRO A 57 13.73 18.30 12.82
CA PRO A 57 14.95 18.95 13.28
C PRO A 57 14.92 19.38 14.76
N GLU A 58 13.78 19.81 15.27
CA GLU A 58 13.66 20.19 16.69
C GLU A 58 13.66 18.97 17.61
N VAL A 59 12.97 17.91 17.20
CA VAL A 59 13.02 16.60 17.88
C VAL A 59 14.47 16.10 17.96
N GLN A 60 15.26 16.25 16.90
CA GLN A 60 16.68 15.88 16.90
C GLN A 60 17.51 16.74 17.87
N LYS A 61 17.28 18.06 17.92
CA LYS A 61 17.95 18.94 18.89
C LYS A 61 17.66 18.52 20.34
N LEU A 62 16.40 18.22 20.64
CA LEU A 62 15.96 17.76 21.96
C LEU A 62 16.63 16.43 22.34
N ARG A 63 16.69 15.48 21.41
CA ARG A 63 17.38 14.19 21.59
C ARG A 63 18.88 14.37 21.82
N LYS A 64 19.54 15.27 21.09
CA LYS A 64 20.97 15.58 21.30
C LYS A 64 21.20 16.23 22.67
N ARG A 65 20.28 17.08 23.14
CA ARG A 65 20.40 17.82 24.40
C ARG A 65 20.07 16.98 25.64
N TYR A 66 19.02 16.16 25.58
CA TYR A 66 18.47 15.41 26.71
C TYR A 66 18.58 13.90 26.55
N GLY A 67 19.33 13.38 25.58
CA GLY A 67 19.44 11.94 25.33
C GLY A 67 19.96 11.11 26.51
N ARG A 68 20.65 11.74 27.48
CA ARG A 68 21.11 11.11 28.73
C ARG A 68 20.05 11.09 29.85
N ASP A 69 18.95 11.81 29.68
CA ASP A 69 17.84 11.91 30.64
C ASP A 69 16.51 11.58 29.95
N PRO A 70 16.13 10.29 29.91
CA PRO A 70 14.96 9.84 29.17
C PRO A 70 13.64 10.41 29.69
N GLU A 71 13.55 10.72 30.99
CA GLU A 71 12.35 11.33 31.56
C GLU A 71 12.19 12.77 31.09
N ARG A 72 13.27 13.56 31.14
CA ARG A 72 13.26 14.93 30.67
C ARG A 72 13.05 15.00 29.16
N LEU A 73 13.69 14.12 28.40
CA LEU A 73 13.46 14.00 26.96
C LEU A 73 11.99 13.74 26.64
N ARG A 74 11.31 12.82 27.35
CA ARG A 74 9.88 12.53 27.13
C ARG A 74 9.00 13.75 27.43
N ARG A 75 9.28 14.48 28.51
CA ARG A 75 8.55 15.71 28.90
C ARG A 75 8.72 16.83 27.89
N GLU A 76 9.95 17.07 27.43
CA GLU A 76 10.23 18.13 26.46
C GLU A 76 9.66 17.78 25.08
N LEU A 77 9.71 16.50 24.67
CA LEU A 77 9.08 16.05 23.42
C LEU A 77 7.57 16.20 23.46
N SER A 78 6.90 15.83 24.57
CA SER A 78 5.46 16.00 24.70
C SER A 78 5.06 17.48 24.72
N ALA A 79 5.85 18.33 25.40
CA ALA A 79 5.65 19.77 25.40
C ALA A 79 5.81 20.37 23.99
N LEU A 80 6.80 19.93 23.20
CA LEU A 80 6.99 20.35 21.82
C LEU A 80 5.77 19.99 20.94
N TYR A 81 5.35 18.73 20.98
CA TYR A 81 4.18 18.27 20.21
C TYR A 81 2.89 19.02 20.62
N ALA A 82 2.70 19.27 21.93
CA ALA A 82 1.56 20.03 22.45
C ALA A 82 1.57 21.50 22.00
N ARG A 83 2.73 22.17 22.04
CA ARG A 83 2.89 23.56 21.57
C ARG A 83 2.57 23.70 20.09
N GLU A 84 3.01 22.73 19.29
CA GLU A 84 2.79 22.70 17.84
C GLU A 84 1.42 22.12 17.46
N LYS A 85 0.60 21.71 18.45
CA LYS A 85 -0.72 21.07 18.26
C LYS A 85 -0.68 19.87 17.31
N THR A 86 0.40 19.10 17.38
CA THR A 86 0.63 17.91 16.56
C THR A 86 0.75 16.67 17.44
N SER A 87 0.58 15.48 16.85
CA SER A 87 0.71 14.20 17.55
C SER A 87 1.86 13.38 16.96
N PRO A 88 2.64 12.64 17.78
CA PRO A 88 3.67 11.73 17.29
C PRO A 88 3.12 10.61 16.39
N LEU A 89 1.82 10.30 16.52
CA LEU A 89 1.13 9.28 15.73
C LEU A 89 0.52 9.81 14.42
N ALA A 90 0.58 11.12 14.16
CA ALA A 90 -0.06 11.74 13.00
C ALA A 90 0.42 11.16 11.65
N GLY A 91 1.58 10.49 11.60
CA GLY A 91 2.12 9.81 10.41
C GLY A 91 1.93 8.28 10.36
N CYS A 92 1.44 7.62 11.42
CA CYS A 92 1.21 6.15 11.43
C CYS A 92 -0.26 5.74 11.30
N LEU A 93 -1.18 6.71 11.35
CA LEU A 93 -2.59 6.55 10.96
C LEU A 93 -2.84 5.81 9.63
N PRO A 94 -2.00 5.94 8.57
CA PRO A 94 -2.22 5.24 7.32
C PRO A 94 -2.29 3.73 7.40
N GLY A 95 -1.44 3.12 8.23
CA GLY A 95 -1.36 1.67 8.33
C GLY A 95 -2.60 1.07 8.96
N VAL A 96 -3.11 1.70 10.03
CA VAL A 96 -4.22 1.19 10.84
C VAL A 96 -5.54 1.26 10.08
N ALA A 97 -5.81 2.37 9.40
CA ALA A 97 -7.06 2.56 8.68
C ALA A 97 -7.15 1.76 7.36
N GLN A 98 -6.01 1.33 6.80
CA GLN A 98 -5.99 0.49 5.59
C GLN A 98 -6.24 -0.99 5.90
N MET A 99 -5.95 -1.46 7.12
CA MET A 99 -6.07 -2.88 7.49
C MET A 99 -7.45 -3.51 7.21
N PRO A 100 -8.58 -2.87 7.57
CA PRO A 100 -9.91 -3.45 7.32
C PRO A 100 -10.17 -3.68 5.83
N PHE A 101 -9.81 -2.72 4.98
CA PHE A 101 -10.00 -2.83 3.54
C PHE A 101 -9.10 -3.91 2.92
N PHE A 102 -7.84 -3.99 3.38
CA PHE A 102 -6.93 -5.04 2.95
C PHE A 102 -7.47 -6.43 3.30
N MET A 103 -8.03 -6.62 4.51
CA MET A 103 -8.63 -7.90 4.92
C MET A 103 -9.80 -8.31 4.02
N VAL A 104 -10.70 -7.39 3.70
CA VAL A 104 -11.83 -7.66 2.80
C VAL A 104 -11.34 -8.07 1.40
N MET A 105 -10.43 -7.30 0.81
CA MET A 105 -9.87 -7.61 -0.52
C MET A 105 -9.10 -8.92 -0.54
N TYR A 106 -8.28 -9.15 0.48
CA TYR A 106 -7.54 -10.40 0.62
C TYR A 106 -8.48 -11.61 0.64
N GLN A 107 -9.57 -11.52 1.40
CA GLN A 107 -10.54 -12.61 1.51
C GLN A 107 -11.32 -12.80 0.20
N VAL A 108 -11.71 -11.73 -0.49
CA VAL A 108 -12.35 -11.82 -1.81
C VAL A 108 -11.48 -12.56 -2.84
N PHE A 109 -10.15 -12.37 -2.81
CA PHE A 109 -9.24 -12.96 -3.80
C PHE A 109 -8.73 -14.35 -3.47
N ILE A 110 -8.87 -14.81 -2.23
CA ILE A 110 -8.42 -16.14 -1.79
C ILE A 110 -9.59 -17.09 -1.59
N SER A 111 -10.78 -16.57 -1.26
CA SER A 111 -11.96 -17.41 -1.13
C SER A 111 -12.35 -18.00 -2.49
N SER A 112 -12.33 -19.32 -2.57
CA SER A 112 -12.82 -20.08 -3.73
C SER A 112 -14.35 -20.05 -3.82
N THR A 113 -15.03 -19.68 -2.74
CA THR A 113 -16.49 -19.53 -2.66
C THR A 113 -16.91 -18.19 -2.05
N ILE A 114 -17.94 -17.56 -2.62
CA ILE A 114 -18.56 -16.33 -2.11
C ILE A 114 -20.08 -16.54 -2.14
N ALA A 115 -20.77 -16.26 -1.03
CA ALA A 115 -22.20 -16.52 -0.86
C ALA A 115 -22.62 -17.96 -1.21
N GLY A 116 -21.78 -18.96 -0.91
CA GLY A 116 -22.03 -20.37 -1.21
C GLY A 116 -21.85 -20.77 -2.69
N ASN A 117 -21.49 -19.85 -3.56
CA ASN A 117 -21.21 -20.11 -4.99
C ASN A 117 -19.71 -20.10 -5.27
N ALA A 118 -19.27 -20.81 -6.31
CA ALA A 118 -17.90 -20.73 -6.78
C ALA A 118 -17.55 -19.28 -7.15
N ASN A 119 -16.37 -18.83 -6.76
CA ASN A 119 -15.93 -17.45 -6.99
C ASN A 119 -15.65 -17.23 -8.49
N ALA A 120 -16.68 -16.81 -9.22
CA ALA A 120 -16.60 -16.53 -10.65
C ALA A 120 -15.55 -15.46 -10.99
N LEU A 121 -15.18 -14.59 -10.04
CA LEU A 121 -14.15 -13.59 -10.27
C LEU A 121 -12.77 -14.22 -10.54
N LEU A 122 -12.50 -15.39 -9.96
CA LEU A 122 -11.20 -16.08 -10.07
C LEU A 122 -11.10 -17.02 -11.26
N THR A 123 -12.25 -17.43 -11.83
CA THR A 123 -12.32 -18.33 -12.98
C THR A 123 -12.11 -17.59 -14.31
N HIS A 124 -12.41 -16.29 -14.36
CA HIS A 124 -12.07 -15.46 -15.50
C HIS A 124 -10.55 -15.26 -15.60
N GLY A 125 -10.03 -15.44 -16.82
CA GLY A 125 -8.61 -15.30 -17.09
C GLY A 125 -8.22 -13.88 -17.51
N LEU A 126 -7.00 -13.48 -17.15
CA LEU A 126 -6.30 -12.34 -17.74
C LEU A 126 -5.24 -12.87 -18.71
N PHE A 127 -5.36 -12.56 -20.00
CA PHE A 127 -4.45 -13.07 -21.05
C PHE A 127 -4.25 -14.59 -21.01
N GLY A 128 -5.33 -15.34 -20.71
CA GLY A 128 -5.30 -16.81 -20.62
C GLY A 128 -4.91 -17.38 -19.25
N VAL A 129 -4.62 -16.53 -18.26
CA VAL A 129 -4.24 -16.96 -16.89
C VAL A 129 -5.40 -16.75 -15.93
N PRO A 130 -5.94 -17.80 -15.30
CA PRO A 130 -6.95 -17.66 -14.25
C PRO A 130 -6.49 -16.70 -13.15
N LEU A 131 -7.36 -15.78 -12.77
CA LEU A 131 -7.05 -14.77 -11.76
C LEU A 131 -6.79 -15.36 -10.37
N GLY A 132 -7.27 -16.57 -10.10
CA GLY A 132 -6.97 -17.34 -8.89
C GLY A 132 -5.61 -18.05 -8.89
N GLN A 133 -4.88 -18.08 -10.01
CA GLN A 133 -3.62 -18.83 -10.10
C GLN A 133 -2.48 -18.10 -9.37
N GLN A 134 -1.55 -18.87 -8.81
CA GLN A 134 -0.34 -18.38 -8.15
C GLN A 134 0.87 -18.54 -9.08
N PHE A 135 1.94 -17.78 -8.84
CA PHE A 135 3.13 -17.83 -9.67
C PHE A 135 3.78 -19.22 -9.69
N ALA A 136 3.97 -19.84 -8.52
CA ALA A 136 4.63 -21.14 -8.40
C ALA A 136 3.88 -22.24 -9.17
N SER A 137 2.55 -22.28 -9.08
CA SER A 137 1.74 -23.25 -9.81
C SER A 137 1.70 -22.95 -11.32
N THR A 138 1.80 -21.69 -11.72
CA THR A 138 1.90 -21.30 -13.13
C THR A 138 3.21 -21.75 -13.75
N VAL A 139 4.33 -21.51 -13.05
CA VAL A 139 5.65 -21.98 -13.50
C VAL A 139 5.71 -23.50 -13.56
N ALA A 140 5.19 -24.19 -12.55
CA ALA A 140 5.18 -25.65 -12.50
C ALA A 140 4.31 -26.29 -13.61
N GLY A 141 3.16 -25.67 -13.93
CA GLY A 141 2.22 -26.20 -14.93
C GLY A 141 2.56 -25.83 -16.38
N PHE A 142 3.00 -24.60 -16.62
CA PHE A 142 3.17 -24.06 -17.97
C PHE A 142 4.64 -23.84 -18.36
N GLY A 143 5.58 -23.85 -17.40
CA GLY A 143 6.99 -23.58 -17.62
C GLY A 143 7.37 -22.10 -17.46
N LEU A 144 8.68 -21.83 -17.37
CA LEU A 144 9.24 -20.52 -17.03
C LEU A 144 9.10 -19.48 -18.14
N LEU A 145 9.18 -19.90 -19.41
CA LEU A 145 9.11 -19.03 -20.59
C LEU A 145 7.73 -19.07 -21.29
N SER A 146 6.70 -19.48 -20.57
CA SER A 146 5.33 -19.57 -21.10
C SER A 146 4.62 -18.23 -21.07
N GLY A 147 3.62 -18.05 -21.96
CA GLY A 147 2.75 -16.86 -21.99
C GLY A 147 2.17 -16.51 -20.61
N PRO A 148 1.59 -17.47 -19.86
CA PRO A 148 1.12 -17.24 -18.50
C PRO A 148 2.17 -16.72 -17.53
N THR A 149 3.37 -17.30 -17.54
CA THR A 149 4.46 -16.86 -16.67
C THR A 149 4.95 -15.45 -17.03
N LEU A 150 4.89 -15.06 -18.31
CA LEU A 150 5.23 -13.70 -18.74
C LEU A 150 4.26 -12.64 -18.20
N VAL A 151 2.97 -12.98 -18.02
CA VAL A 151 2.00 -12.08 -17.37
C VAL A 151 2.44 -11.77 -15.93
N PHE A 152 2.82 -12.80 -15.17
CA PHE A 152 3.37 -12.61 -13.83
C PHE A 152 4.71 -11.84 -13.84
N ALA A 153 5.59 -12.12 -14.80
CA ALA A 153 6.86 -11.41 -14.93
C ALA A 153 6.64 -9.90 -15.16
N GLY A 154 5.68 -9.54 -16.03
CA GLY A 154 5.28 -8.16 -16.25
C GLY A 154 4.71 -7.51 -14.99
N LEU A 155 3.86 -8.23 -14.26
CA LEU A 155 3.32 -7.77 -12.97
C LEU A 155 4.42 -7.52 -11.93
N PHE A 156 5.36 -8.45 -11.76
CA PHE A 156 6.47 -8.30 -10.82
C PHE A 156 7.41 -7.16 -11.22
N LEU A 157 7.68 -7.00 -12.52
CA LEU A 157 8.47 -5.87 -13.00
C LEU A 157 7.82 -4.55 -12.63
N MET A 158 6.52 -4.40 -12.86
CA MET A 158 5.77 -3.19 -12.50
C MET A 158 5.79 -2.95 -10.97
N LEU A 159 5.57 -3.99 -10.17
CA LEU A 159 5.67 -3.89 -8.71
C LEU A 159 7.08 -3.51 -8.24
N LEU A 160 8.12 -4.07 -8.86
CA LEU A 160 9.51 -3.72 -8.58
C LEU A 160 9.82 -2.26 -8.92
N VAL A 161 9.32 -1.77 -10.06
CA VAL A 161 9.45 -0.35 -10.43
C VAL A 161 8.79 0.55 -9.39
N VAL A 162 7.56 0.22 -8.97
CA VAL A 162 6.83 0.99 -7.95
C VAL A 162 7.55 0.93 -6.58
N ALA A 163 8.02 -0.26 -6.19
CA ALA A 163 8.78 -0.47 -4.96
C ALA A 163 10.11 0.30 -4.98
N PHE A 164 10.81 0.32 -6.12
CA PHE A 164 12.04 1.06 -6.31
C PHE A 164 11.82 2.57 -6.20
N ILE A 165 10.82 3.11 -6.91
CA ILE A 165 10.44 4.54 -6.83
C ILE A 165 10.10 4.92 -5.38
N THR A 166 9.32 4.09 -4.70
CA THR A 166 8.92 4.32 -3.31
C THR A 166 10.11 4.25 -2.36
N SER A 167 10.98 3.24 -2.51
CA SER A 167 12.20 3.06 -1.73
C SER A 167 13.17 4.24 -1.89
N GLN A 168 13.38 4.70 -3.13
CA GLN A 168 14.24 5.83 -3.41
C GLN A 168 13.71 7.11 -2.76
N ARG A 169 12.40 7.32 -2.73
CA ARG A 169 11.80 8.46 -2.02
C ARG A 169 11.98 8.37 -0.51
N ILE A 170 11.75 7.20 0.07
CA ILE A 170 11.98 6.97 1.51
C ILE A 170 13.44 7.30 1.88
N ARG A 171 14.41 6.83 1.08
CA ARG A 171 15.83 7.13 1.28
C ARG A 171 16.13 8.63 1.24
N ARG A 172 15.44 9.40 0.39
CA ARG A 172 15.62 10.87 0.30
C ARG A 172 15.03 11.61 1.48
N THR A 173 13.96 11.11 2.07
CA THR A 173 13.32 11.72 3.26
C THR A 173 14.00 11.34 4.57
N MET A 174 14.98 10.43 4.55
CA MET A 174 15.79 10.07 5.70
C MET A 174 16.88 11.11 5.98
N SER A 175 16.47 12.27 6.49
CA SER A 175 17.38 13.28 7.04
C SER A 175 17.62 12.99 8.53
N ASP A 176 18.76 12.39 8.85
CA ASP A 176 19.39 12.36 10.18
C ASP A 176 18.48 11.94 11.37
N GLU A 177 17.45 11.14 11.11
CA GLU A 177 16.57 10.62 12.14
C GLU A 177 17.37 9.63 12.99
N VAL A 178 17.44 9.87 14.31
CA VAL A 178 18.06 8.98 15.31
C VAL A 178 17.20 7.71 15.44
N GLN A 179 17.14 6.94 14.36
CA GLN A 179 16.65 5.58 14.33
C GLN A 179 17.86 4.65 14.52
N PRO A 180 17.70 3.49 15.19
CA PRO A 180 18.71 2.43 15.20
C PRO A 180 19.20 2.16 13.76
N GLU A 181 20.51 1.99 13.56
CA GLU A 181 21.09 1.74 12.23
C GLU A 181 20.37 0.62 11.47
N PHE A 182 19.94 -0.43 12.19
CA PHE A 182 19.13 -1.51 11.67
C PHE A 182 17.82 -1.02 11.01
N LEU A 183 17.03 -0.18 11.69
CA LEU A 183 15.76 0.32 11.15
C LEU A 183 15.99 1.21 9.93
N ARG A 184 17.07 2.01 9.91
CA ARG A 184 17.44 2.85 8.77
C ARG A 184 17.76 2.03 7.52
N GLY A 185 18.42 0.87 7.68
CA GLY A 185 18.72 -0.05 6.59
C GLY A 185 17.50 -0.81 6.08
N VAL A 186 16.58 -1.20 6.97
CA VAL A 186 15.41 -2.04 6.64
C VAL A 186 14.24 -1.23 6.08
N MET A 187 14.02 0.00 6.54
CA MET A 187 12.85 0.80 6.16
C MET A 187 12.70 1.03 4.64
N PRO A 188 13.79 1.30 3.87
CA PRO A 188 13.70 1.37 2.41
C PRO A 188 13.42 0.03 1.73
N LEU A 189 13.62 -1.10 2.42
CA LEU A 189 13.37 -2.44 1.89
C LEU A 189 11.89 -2.84 2.01
N MET A 190 11.12 -2.21 2.91
CA MET A 190 9.72 -2.57 3.16
C MET A 190 8.85 -2.65 1.88
N PRO A 191 8.94 -1.71 0.91
CA PRO A 191 8.13 -1.79 -0.31
C PRO A 191 8.37 -3.06 -1.15
N PHE A 192 9.57 -3.66 -1.08
CA PHE A 192 9.88 -4.91 -1.78
C PHE A 192 9.13 -6.11 -1.20
N GLY A 193 8.67 -6.03 0.06
CA GLY A 193 7.81 -7.04 0.65
C GLY A 193 6.49 -7.23 -0.12
N THR A 194 6.01 -6.21 -0.82
CA THR A 194 4.81 -6.32 -1.67
C THR A 194 5.03 -7.19 -2.91
N VAL A 195 6.26 -7.21 -3.46
CA VAL A 195 6.66 -8.08 -4.57
C VAL A 195 6.69 -9.53 -4.11
N LEU A 196 7.27 -9.78 -2.92
CA LEU A 196 7.29 -11.12 -2.32
C LEU A 196 5.89 -11.62 -2.00
N ALA A 197 5.02 -10.76 -1.46
CA ALA A 197 3.62 -11.09 -1.24
C ALA A 197 2.93 -11.46 -2.55
N ALA A 198 3.10 -10.66 -3.61
CA ALA A 198 2.51 -10.95 -4.92
C ALA A 198 3.01 -12.28 -5.53
N ALA A 199 4.20 -12.76 -5.16
CA ALA A 199 4.71 -14.04 -5.64
C ALA A 199 4.01 -15.27 -5.01
N VAL A 200 3.48 -15.12 -3.80
CA VAL A 200 2.79 -16.20 -3.07
C VAL A 200 1.27 -16.09 -3.23
N LEU A 201 0.76 -14.90 -3.53
CA LEU A 201 -0.67 -14.64 -3.65
C LEU A 201 -1.21 -14.93 -5.06
N PRO A 202 -2.53 -15.10 -5.21
CA PRO A 202 -3.18 -15.20 -6.51
C PRO A 202 -2.95 -13.96 -7.39
N LEU A 203 -3.01 -14.14 -8.71
CA LEU A 203 -2.84 -13.06 -9.68
C LEU A 203 -3.75 -11.85 -9.41
N ALA A 204 -5.01 -12.09 -9.04
CA ALA A 204 -5.96 -11.04 -8.65
C ALA A 204 -5.43 -10.14 -7.52
N ALA A 205 -4.90 -10.76 -6.47
CA ALA A 205 -4.30 -10.05 -5.35
C ALA A 205 -3.03 -9.30 -5.76
N GLY A 206 -2.23 -9.86 -6.65
CA GLY A 206 -1.07 -9.20 -7.23
C GLY A 206 -1.43 -7.93 -8.03
N ILE A 207 -2.48 -7.99 -8.85
CA ILE A 207 -3.00 -6.82 -9.59
C ILE A 207 -3.49 -5.75 -8.61
N TYR A 208 -4.27 -6.15 -7.61
CA TYR A 208 -4.72 -5.26 -6.55
C TYR A 208 -3.53 -4.57 -5.84
N LEU A 209 -2.50 -5.33 -5.47
CA LEU A 209 -1.28 -4.80 -4.86
C LEU A 209 -0.57 -3.81 -5.78
N LEU A 210 -0.51 -4.07 -7.09
CA LEU A 210 0.08 -3.15 -8.04
C LEU A 210 -0.70 -1.84 -8.10
N VAL A 211 -2.01 -1.88 -8.27
CA VAL A 211 -2.84 -0.67 -8.38
C VAL A 211 -2.78 0.14 -7.09
N THR A 212 -2.91 -0.52 -5.94
CA THR A 212 -2.98 0.14 -4.64
C THR A 212 -1.65 0.78 -4.24
N THR A 213 -0.52 0.14 -4.55
CA THR A 213 0.82 0.69 -4.30
C THR A 213 1.19 1.78 -5.31
N SER A 214 0.79 1.62 -6.57
CA SER A 214 0.95 2.66 -7.61
C SER A 214 0.18 3.91 -7.26
N TRP A 215 -1.08 3.77 -6.83
CA TRP A 215 -1.89 4.88 -6.33
C TRP A 215 -1.20 5.57 -5.16
N ALA A 216 -0.79 4.82 -4.13
CA ALA A 216 -0.11 5.39 -2.97
C ALA A 216 1.17 6.14 -3.36
N ALA A 217 1.96 5.60 -4.31
CA ALA A 217 3.13 6.27 -4.83
C ALA A 217 2.77 7.56 -5.59
N GLY A 218 1.72 7.54 -6.41
CA GLY A 218 1.22 8.69 -7.16
C GLY A 218 0.63 9.78 -6.27
N GLU A 219 -0.26 9.41 -5.35
CA GLU A 219 -0.87 10.27 -4.34
C GLU A 219 0.20 10.97 -3.51
N ARG A 220 1.19 10.23 -2.99
CA ARG A 220 2.33 10.84 -2.29
C ARG A 220 3.14 11.75 -3.18
N ALA A 221 3.35 11.40 -4.45
CA ALA A 221 4.07 12.24 -5.41
C ALA A 221 3.38 13.58 -5.60
N PHE A 222 2.06 13.56 -5.75
CA PHE A 222 1.23 14.74 -6.00
C PHE A 222 1.10 15.60 -4.75
N LEU A 223 0.79 14.98 -3.61
CA LEU A 223 0.66 15.68 -2.34
C LEU A 223 2.01 16.20 -1.85
N HIS A 224 3.14 15.53 -2.06
CA HIS A 224 4.44 16.04 -1.58
C HIS A 224 5.16 16.94 -2.59
N ARG A 225 4.51 17.33 -3.70
CA ARG A 225 5.09 18.41 -4.52
C ARG A 225 5.15 19.66 -3.65
N PRO A 226 6.31 20.34 -3.58
CA PRO A 226 6.33 21.69 -3.03
C PRO A 226 5.28 22.45 -3.84
N ALA A 227 4.27 22.99 -3.15
CA ALA A 227 3.34 23.90 -3.77
C ALA A 227 4.22 24.90 -4.54
N LEU A 228 3.98 24.99 -5.85
CA LEU A 228 4.61 26.00 -6.68
C LEU A 228 4.51 27.32 -5.89
N ALA A 229 5.65 27.94 -5.68
CA ALA A 229 5.72 29.30 -5.19
C ALA A 229 4.71 30.15 -6.00
N GLY A 230 3.80 30.82 -5.28
CA GLY A 230 2.75 31.67 -5.85
C GLY A 230 1.51 31.61 -4.96
N HIS A 231 1.13 32.65 -4.21
CA HIS A 231 1.52 34.06 -4.20
C HIS A 231 1.60 34.58 -2.76
#